data_AF-A0A1D6F1P2-F1
#
_entry.id   AF-A0A1D6F1P2-F1
#
_cell.length_a   1.000
_cell.length_b   1.000
_cell.length_c   1.000
_cell.angle_alpha   90.00
_cell.angle_beta   90.00
_cell.angle_gamma   90.00
#
_symmetry.space_group_name_H-M   'P 1'
#
loop_
_entity.id
_entity.type
_entity.pdbx_description
1 polymer ?
#
loop_
_entity_poly.entity_id
_entity_poly.type
_entity_poly.pdbx_seq_one_letter_code
_entity_poly.pdbx_strand_id
1 'polypeptide(L)'
;MAAVAGPLCTWLVAACLSAACDAEEYKQKHCCPGGSGAGGGVMLGLRRRLGARRRGLARSGMAMAVALQAERSVIEKKKPDIKQRRVVVTGMGVVTPLGHDPDVFYNNLLDGVSGISEIERFDCSNFPTRIAGEIKSFSTDGWVVPKLAKRMDKFMLYLITAGKKALENGGLTEELRNELDKTRCGVLIGSAMGGMKVFNDAIEALRVSYKKMNPFCVPFATTNMGSAILAMDLGWMGPNYSISTACATSNFCILNAANHIRRGEADVMLCGGSDAPLIPIGFLSWSLHFQVF
;
A
#
# COMPACT_ATOMS: atom_id res chain seq x y z
N MET A 1 36.61 11.78 11.94
CA MET A 1 36.47 10.30 11.97
C MET A 1 35.05 9.98 12.43
N ALA A 2 34.47 8.91 11.87
CA ALA A 2 33.35 8.07 12.34
C ALA A 2 32.40 8.55 13.48
N ALA A 3 31.09 8.27 13.48
CA ALA A 3 30.23 7.63 12.47
C ALA A 3 28.74 7.74 12.88
N VAL A 4 27.84 7.69 11.89
CA VAL A 4 26.48 7.11 11.90
C VAL A 4 25.55 7.41 13.09
N ALA A 5 24.50 8.20 12.83
CA ALA A 5 23.17 8.02 13.42
C ALA A 5 22.06 8.53 12.46
N GLY A 6 21.55 7.64 11.62
CA GLY A 6 20.13 7.69 11.22
C GLY A 6 19.30 6.91 12.26
N PRO A 7 17.95 7.02 12.28
CA PRO A 7 17.10 7.51 11.20
C PRO A 7 16.29 8.76 11.56
N LEU A 8 16.29 9.75 10.67
CA LEU A 8 15.24 10.79 10.69
C LEU A 8 13.94 10.17 10.15
N CYS A 9 12.93 10.03 11.01
CA CYS A 9 11.59 9.61 10.60
C CYS A 9 10.93 10.68 9.73
N THR A 10 11.07 10.54 8.40
CA THR A 10 10.40 11.37 7.40
C THR A 10 8.91 11.03 7.35
N TRP A 11 8.11 11.79 8.09
CA TRP A 11 6.65 11.73 7.99
C TRP A 11 6.17 12.45 6.72
N LEU A 12 6.18 11.70 5.61
CA LEU A 12 5.66 12.14 4.32
C LEU A 12 4.19 11.73 4.19
N VAL A 13 3.29 12.72 4.17
CA VAL A 13 1.95 12.50 3.62
C VAL A 13 2.08 12.59 2.09
N ALA A 14 2.04 11.45 1.42
CA ALA A 14 1.94 11.36 -0.03
C ALA A 14 0.76 10.46 -0.37
N ALA A 15 -0.23 11.02 -1.03
CA ALA A 15 -1.28 10.25 -1.70
C ALA A 15 -0.91 10.15 -3.18
N CYS A 16 -0.67 8.94 -3.66
CA CYS A 16 -0.42 8.63 -5.06
C CYS A 16 -1.70 8.08 -5.68
N LEU A 17 -2.15 8.69 -6.76
CA LEU A 17 -3.18 8.14 -7.63
C LEU A 17 -2.52 7.20 -8.63
N SER A 18 -3.00 5.96 -8.70
CA SER A 18 -2.52 4.97 -9.66
C SER A 18 -3.67 4.49 -10.55
N ALA A 19 -3.40 4.38 -11.86
CA ALA A 19 -4.36 3.94 -12.87
C ALA A 19 -3.82 2.76 -13.69
N ALA A 20 -4.73 1.99 -14.29
CA ALA A 20 -4.41 1.02 -15.33
C ALA A 20 -4.32 1.69 -16.71
N CYS A 21 -3.36 1.27 -17.53
CA CYS A 21 -3.42 1.45 -18.98
C CYS A 21 -3.48 0.09 -19.66
N ASP A 22 -4.50 -0.15 -20.48
CA ASP A 22 -4.56 -1.31 -21.35
C ASP A 22 -3.60 -1.12 -22.54
N ALA A 23 -2.87 -2.19 -22.89
CA ALA A 23 -1.80 -2.14 -23.88
C ALA A 23 -2.16 -2.96 -25.12
N GLU A 24 -2.77 -2.29 -26.10
CA GLU A 24 -2.88 -2.77 -27.48
C GLU A 24 -2.52 -1.62 -28.44
N GLU A 25 -1.34 -1.70 -29.06
CA GLU A 25 -1.18 -1.83 -30.51
C GLU A 25 0.25 -1.47 -30.95
N TYR A 26 1.17 -2.44 -30.91
CA TYR A 26 2.45 -2.35 -31.63
C TYR A 26 2.89 -3.73 -32.15
N LYS A 27 2.20 -4.21 -33.19
CA LYS A 27 2.61 -5.40 -33.94
C LYS A 27 3.51 -5.00 -35.11
N GLN A 28 4.82 -4.93 -34.87
CA GLN A 28 5.78 -4.82 -35.97
C GLN A 28 6.05 -6.20 -36.58
N LYS A 29 5.91 -6.26 -37.91
CA LYS A 29 6.01 -7.47 -38.73
C LYS A 29 7.44 -8.01 -38.72
N HIS A 30 7.63 -9.32 -38.53
CA HIS A 30 8.68 -10.07 -39.22
C HIS A 30 8.22 -11.51 -39.51
N CYS A 31 8.58 -11.99 -40.70
CA CYS A 31 8.13 -13.27 -41.23
C CYS A 31 9.05 -14.44 -40.82
N CYS A 32 8.46 -15.64 -40.88
CA CYS A 32 9.06 -16.99 -40.93
C CYS A 32 10.15 -17.13 -42.04
N PRO A 33 10.92 -18.24 -42.19
CA PRO A 33 10.58 -19.61 -41.74
C PRO A 33 11.69 -20.62 -41.33
N GLY A 34 11.26 -21.70 -40.65
CA GLY A 34 11.56 -23.11 -40.98
C GLY A 34 12.97 -23.72 -40.76
N GLY A 35 13.02 -24.94 -40.18
CA GLY A 35 14.24 -25.77 -40.17
C GLY A 35 14.15 -27.00 -39.25
N SER A 36 14.43 -28.19 -39.79
CA SER A 36 14.22 -29.51 -39.16
C SER A 36 15.52 -30.34 -39.00
N GLY A 37 15.57 -31.23 -38.00
CA GLY A 37 16.56 -32.33 -37.87
C GLY A 37 17.06 -32.50 -36.42
N ALA A 38 17.20 -33.65 -35.74
CA ALA A 38 17.36 -35.10 -36.05
C ALA A 38 18.74 -35.64 -35.56
N GLY A 39 18.74 -36.81 -34.91
CA GLY A 39 19.89 -37.49 -34.26
C GLY A 39 19.68 -37.60 -32.73
N GLY A 40 19.81 -38.74 -32.03
CA GLY A 40 20.66 -39.94 -32.19
C GLY A 40 21.78 -39.89 -31.11
N GLY A 41 22.09 -40.88 -30.27
CA GLY A 41 21.56 -42.24 -30.01
C GLY A 41 22.37 -42.93 -28.87
N VAL A 42 22.36 -44.28 -28.80
CA VAL A 42 23.34 -45.16 -28.09
C VAL A 42 23.29 -45.31 -26.54
N MET A 43 22.44 -46.23 -26.08
CA MET A 43 22.75 -47.53 -25.41
C MET A 43 24.06 -47.77 -24.60
N LEU A 44 23.90 -48.37 -23.39
CA LEU A 44 24.80 -49.27 -22.56
C LEU A 44 24.52 -48.94 -21.06
N GLY A 45 24.39 -49.81 -20.05
CA GLY A 45 24.39 -51.28 -19.81
C GLY A 45 24.03 -51.49 -18.30
N LEU A 46 24.28 -52.56 -17.55
CA LEU A 46 24.61 -53.99 -17.78
C LEU A 46 24.50 -54.75 -16.42
N ARG A 47 24.07 -56.03 -16.37
CA ARG A 47 24.08 -56.96 -15.18
C ARG A 47 23.09 -56.62 -14.03
N ARG A 48 22.66 -57.55 -13.14
CA ARG A 48 23.07 -58.95 -12.81
C ARG A 48 21.88 -59.78 -12.26
N ARG A 49 21.97 -61.12 -12.31
CA ARG A 49 20.96 -62.10 -11.80
C ARG A 49 21.09 -62.39 -10.30
N LEU A 50 20.01 -62.92 -9.69
CA LEU A 50 19.85 -64.00 -8.67
C LEU A 50 18.31 -64.10 -8.41
N GLY A 51 17.56 -65.21 -8.31
CA GLY A 51 17.73 -66.53 -7.69
C GLY A 51 16.98 -66.56 -6.32
N ALA A 52 16.08 -67.49 -5.94
CA ALA A 52 15.42 -68.65 -6.59
C ALA A 52 14.25 -69.22 -5.70
N ARG A 53 13.35 -70.07 -6.27
CA ARG A 53 12.41 -71.03 -5.59
C ARG A 53 11.27 -70.43 -4.70
N ARG A 54 10.11 -71.07 -4.45
CA ARG A 54 9.37 -72.27 -4.96
C ARG A 54 7.91 -72.27 -4.43
N ARG A 55 6.93 -72.72 -5.23
CA ARG A 55 5.71 -73.55 -4.92
C ARG A 55 4.44 -73.06 -5.64
N GLY A 56 3.57 -74.01 -6.02
CA GLY A 56 2.22 -73.76 -6.54
C GLY A 56 2.06 -74.02 -8.04
N LEU A 57 1.66 -75.24 -8.41
CA LEU A 57 1.27 -75.60 -9.79
C LEU A 57 -0.25 -75.81 -9.81
N ALA A 58 -0.98 -74.90 -10.46
CA ALA A 58 -2.37 -75.10 -10.85
C ALA A 58 -2.62 -74.42 -12.21
N ARG A 59 -2.85 -75.23 -13.24
CA ARG A 59 -3.53 -74.83 -14.49
C ARG A 59 -5.00 -74.52 -14.13
N SER A 60 -5.79 -73.73 -14.86
CA SER A 60 -5.64 -73.11 -16.18
C SER A 60 -6.50 -71.84 -16.23
N GLY A 61 -6.03 -70.78 -16.91
CA GLY A 61 -6.82 -69.58 -17.13
C GLY A 61 -6.00 -68.53 -17.88
N MET A 62 -6.20 -68.42 -19.20
CA MET A 62 -5.55 -67.40 -20.03
C MET A 62 -6.19 -66.03 -19.77
N ALA A 63 -5.70 -65.32 -18.75
CA ALA A 63 -5.96 -63.90 -18.59
C ALA A 63 -4.99 -63.11 -19.48
N MET A 64 -5.51 -62.52 -20.56
CA MET A 64 -4.74 -61.60 -21.40
C MET A 64 -4.42 -60.32 -20.60
N ALA A 65 -3.19 -60.24 -20.08
CA ALA A 65 -2.66 -59.02 -19.50
C ALA A 65 -2.32 -58.02 -20.60
N VAL A 66 -3.32 -57.27 -21.08
CA VAL A 66 -3.08 -56.10 -21.92
C VAL A 66 -2.40 -55.03 -21.05
N ALA A 67 -1.12 -54.80 -21.30
CA ALA A 67 -0.37 -53.74 -20.64
C ALA A 67 -0.90 -52.38 -21.12
N LEU A 68 -1.79 -51.78 -20.33
CA LEU A 68 -2.17 -50.38 -20.48
C LEU A 68 -0.93 -49.52 -20.25
N GLN A 69 -0.28 -49.11 -21.35
CA GLN A 69 0.72 -48.06 -21.31
C GLN A 69 0.02 -46.79 -20.86
N ALA A 70 0.36 -46.31 -19.67
CA ALA A 70 -0.13 -45.01 -19.20
C ALA A 70 0.44 -43.93 -20.11
N GLU A 71 -0.39 -43.42 -21.03
CA GLU A 71 -0.06 -42.22 -21.78
C GLU A 71 0.14 -41.07 -20.80
N ARG A 72 1.42 -40.76 -20.55
CA ARG A 72 1.80 -39.59 -19.78
C ARG A 72 1.61 -38.38 -20.68
N SER A 73 0.36 -37.98 -20.86
CA SER A 73 0.01 -36.75 -21.54
C SER A 73 0.77 -35.61 -20.85
N VAL A 74 1.70 -35.02 -21.60
CA VAL A 74 2.35 -33.79 -21.17
C VAL A 74 1.27 -32.72 -21.30
N ILE A 75 0.53 -32.51 -20.22
CA ILE A 75 -0.24 -31.30 -20.04
C ILE A 75 0.80 -30.18 -20.02
N GLU A 76 1.05 -29.58 -21.18
CA GLU A 76 1.67 -28.28 -21.27
C GLU A 76 0.84 -27.38 -20.37
N LYS A 77 1.37 -27.08 -19.18
CA LYS A 77 0.86 -26.02 -18.33
C LYS A 77 1.16 -24.73 -19.09
N LYS A 78 0.28 -24.40 -20.03
CA LYS A 78 0.23 -23.11 -20.71
C LYS A 78 0.06 -22.10 -19.59
N LYS A 79 1.19 -21.53 -19.17
CA LYS A 79 1.24 -20.52 -18.12
C LYS A 79 0.24 -19.47 -18.57
N PRO A 80 -0.80 -19.14 -17.76
CA PRO A 80 -1.78 -18.17 -18.19
C PRO A 80 -1.02 -16.93 -18.62
N ASP A 81 -1.30 -16.43 -19.83
CA ASP A 81 -0.71 -15.21 -20.34
C ASP A 81 -1.36 -14.05 -19.60
N ILE A 82 -0.96 -13.90 -18.33
CA ILE A 82 -1.32 -12.76 -17.51
C ILE A 82 -0.53 -11.61 -18.09
N LYS A 83 -1.11 -10.94 -19.10
CA LYS A 83 -0.82 -9.55 -19.44
C LYS A 83 -1.02 -8.73 -18.17
N GLN A 84 0.04 -8.66 -17.35
CA GLN A 84 0.04 -7.94 -16.08
C GLN A 84 -0.33 -6.50 -16.37
N ARG A 85 -1.50 -6.05 -15.89
CA ARG A 85 -1.98 -4.69 -16.17
C ARG A 85 -0.91 -3.70 -15.70
N ARG A 86 -0.54 -2.79 -16.59
CA ARG A 86 0.45 -1.77 -16.27
C ARG A 86 -0.16 -0.80 -15.27
N VAL A 87 0.57 -0.55 -14.20
CA VAL A 87 0.23 0.47 -13.20
C VAL A 87 1.07 1.70 -13.50
N VAL A 88 0.42 2.85 -13.62
CA VAL A 88 1.08 4.15 -13.74
C VAL A 88 0.61 5.05 -12.61
N VAL A 89 1.50 5.93 -12.11
CA VAL A 89 1.12 7.01 -11.20
C VAL A 89 0.65 8.17 -12.07
N THR A 90 -0.59 8.62 -11.88
CA THR A 90 -1.19 9.70 -12.69
C THR A 90 -1.24 11.03 -11.96
N GLY A 91 -1.28 11.02 -10.62
CA GLY A 91 -1.31 12.23 -9.80
C GLY A 91 -0.75 12.01 -8.40
N MET A 92 -0.29 13.08 -7.78
CA MET A 92 0.28 13.10 -6.42
C MET A 92 -0.29 14.26 -5.62
N GLY A 93 -0.48 14.04 -4.32
CA GLY A 93 -0.89 15.09 -3.38
C GLY A 93 -0.14 14.95 -2.07
N VAL A 94 0.33 16.08 -1.54
CA VAL A 94 1.21 16.12 -0.36
C VAL A 94 0.74 17.14 0.67
N VAL A 95 1.00 16.85 1.95
CA VAL A 95 0.80 17.78 3.09
C VAL A 95 1.98 17.59 4.02
N THR A 96 2.95 18.52 4.01
CA THR A 96 4.25 18.34 4.67
C THR A 96 4.74 19.65 5.30
N PRO A 97 5.74 19.61 6.21
CA PRO A 97 6.42 20.82 6.69
C PRO A 97 7.11 21.62 5.59
N LEU A 98 7.41 20.99 4.44
CA LEU A 98 8.05 21.60 3.27
C LEU A 98 7.05 22.09 2.21
N GLY A 99 5.74 21.97 2.45
CA GLY A 99 4.71 22.41 1.51
C GLY A 99 3.52 21.46 1.41
N HIS A 100 2.42 22.01 0.89
CA HIS A 100 1.13 21.31 0.68
C HIS A 100 0.78 21.17 -0.80
N ASP A 101 1.77 21.37 -1.66
CA ASP A 101 1.67 21.31 -3.11
C ASP A 101 2.88 20.50 -3.62
N PRO A 102 2.70 19.57 -4.58
CA PRO A 102 3.79 18.70 -5.04
C PRO A 102 4.99 19.46 -5.61
N ASP A 103 4.77 20.54 -6.35
CA ASP A 103 5.85 21.29 -7.02
C ASP A 103 6.62 22.14 -6.01
N VAL A 104 5.91 22.81 -5.09
CA VAL A 104 6.54 23.54 -3.97
C VAL A 104 7.35 22.60 -3.08
N PHE A 105 6.79 21.43 -2.75
CA PHE A 105 7.47 20.40 -1.98
C PHE A 105 8.74 19.89 -2.69
N TYR A 106 8.66 19.61 -3.99
CA TYR A 106 9.79 19.10 -4.77
C TYR A 106 10.90 20.15 -4.93
N ASN A 107 10.56 21.41 -5.21
CA ASN A 107 11.55 22.48 -5.31
C ASN A 107 12.26 22.72 -3.96
N ASN A 108 11.51 22.75 -2.86
CA ASN A 108 12.11 22.88 -1.51
C ASN A 108 13.06 21.71 -1.16
N LEU A 109 12.81 20.49 -1.67
CA LEU A 109 13.75 19.37 -1.53
C LEU A 109 15.04 19.57 -2.37
N LEU A 110 14.92 20.09 -3.60
CA LEU A 110 16.08 20.38 -4.46
C LEU A 110 16.94 21.52 -3.89
N ASP A 111 16.31 22.55 -3.33
CA ASP A 111 16.97 23.68 -2.69
C ASP A 111 17.56 23.34 -1.30
N GLY A 112 17.35 22.11 -0.80
CA GLY A 112 17.89 21.64 0.47
C GLY A 112 17.23 22.30 1.70
N VAL A 113 16.00 22.79 1.57
CA VAL A 113 15.25 23.44 2.66
C VAL A 113 14.98 22.43 3.77
N SER A 114 15.31 22.81 5.01
CA SER A 114 14.96 22.00 6.19
C SER A 114 13.53 22.30 6.65
N GLY A 115 12.69 21.26 6.70
CA GLY A 115 11.37 21.32 7.31
C GLY A 115 11.37 21.17 8.84
N ILE A 116 12.55 21.06 9.46
CA ILE A 116 12.72 20.86 10.91
C ILE A 116 12.90 22.22 11.60
N SER A 117 12.09 22.51 12.60
CA SER A 117 12.23 23.67 13.48
C SER A 117 11.97 23.29 14.94
N GLU A 118 12.08 24.26 15.85
CA GLU A 118 11.47 24.14 17.19
C GLU A 118 9.96 23.86 17.09
N ILE A 119 9.43 23.18 18.10
CA ILE A 119 8.02 22.80 18.20
C ILE A 119 7.21 23.96 18.78
N GLU A 120 6.20 24.40 18.04
CA GLU A 120 5.31 25.50 18.44
C GLU A 120 3.94 24.97 18.93
N ARG A 121 3.59 23.72 18.59
CA ARG A 121 2.30 23.08 18.90
C ARG A 121 1.95 22.95 20.39
N PHE A 122 2.96 22.77 21.23
CA PHE A 122 2.83 22.55 22.68
C PHE A 122 4.12 22.91 23.39
N ASP A 123 4.04 23.22 24.68
CA ASP A 123 5.21 23.46 25.50
C ASP A 123 6.07 22.19 25.61
N CYS A 124 7.29 22.25 25.08
CA CYS A 124 8.31 21.22 25.16
C CYS A 124 9.54 21.67 25.99
N SER A 125 9.40 22.73 26.80
CA SER A 125 10.47 23.33 27.62
C SER A 125 11.12 22.37 28.61
N ASN A 126 10.45 21.26 28.96
CA ASN A 126 10.96 20.21 29.85
C ASN A 126 11.30 18.89 29.11
N PHE A 127 11.23 18.86 27.78
CA PHE A 127 11.48 17.65 26.99
C PHE A 127 12.95 17.56 26.53
N PRO A 128 13.49 16.34 26.35
CA PRO A 128 14.87 16.15 25.89
C PRO A 128 15.05 16.53 24.42
N THR A 129 14.07 16.26 23.56
CA THR A 129 14.00 16.76 22.18
C THR A 129 13.01 17.92 22.11
N ARG A 130 13.31 18.94 21.28
CA ARG A 130 12.51 20.17 21.14
C ARG A 130 12.24 20.59 19.70
N ILE A 131 12.78 19.82 18.76
CA ILE A 131 12.67 20.06 17.32
C ILE A 131 11.85 18.96 16.64
N ALA A 132 11.09 19.33 15.61
CA ALA A 132 10.35 18.39 14.79
C ALA A 132 10.05 18.98 13.40
N GLY A 133 9.64 18.11 12.47
CA GLY A 133 8.99 18.52 11.24
C GLY A 133 7.53 18.88 11.50
N GLU A 134 7.26 20.09 12.01
CA GLU A 134 5.89 20.56 12.24
C GLU A 134 5.28 21.15 10.96
N ILE A 135 4.09 20.67 10.59
CA ILE A 135 3.18 21.41 9.69
C ILE A 135 2.61 22.60 10.48
N LYS A 136 3.22 23.78 10.31
CA LYS A 136 2.87 25.02 11.02
C LYS A 136 1.56 25.65 10.53
N SER A 137 1.46 25.88 9.23
CA SER A 137 0.23 26.34 8.57
C SER A 137 -0.47 25.17 7.90
N PHE A 138 -1.78 25.02 8.16
CA PHE A 138 -2.63 24.04 7.48
C PHE A 138 -4.07 24.53 7.48
N SER A 139 -4.69 24.55 6.31
CA SER A 139 -6.12 24.83 6.15
C SER A 139 -6.82 23.61 5.54
N THR A 140 -8.02 23.34 6.04
CA THR A 140 -8.96 22.35 5.50
C THR A 140 -9.95 22.93 4.49
N ASP A 141 -9.90 24.23 4.24
CA ASP A 141 -10.92 24.96 3.50
C ASP A 141 -10.99 24.48 2.05
N GLY A 142 -12.21 24.27 1.53
CA GLY A 142 -12.46 23.61 0.24
C GLY A 142 -12.32 22.08 0.26
N TRP A 143 -11.43 21.53 1.10
CA TRP A 143 -11.09 20.10 1.08
C TRP A 143 -11.92 19.21 2.00
N VAL A 144 -12.24 19.69 3.21
CA VAL A 144 -12.94 18.90 4.25
C VAL A 144 -14.21 19.60 4.70
N VAL A 145 -15.30 18.85 4.83
CA VAL A 145 -16.58 19.36 5.36
C VAL A 145 -16.35 20.01 6.75
N PRO A 146 -16.69 21.30 6.97
CA PRO A 146 -16.34 22.02 8.20
C PRO A 146 -16.85 21.38 9.51
N LYS A 147 -17.93 20.60 9.45
CA LYS A 147 -18.49 19.84 10.57
C LYS A 147 -17.60 18.65 10.99
N LEU A 148 -16.89 18.05 10.04
CA LEU A 148 -15.94 16.96 10.27
C LEU A 148 -14.55 17.50 10.63
N ALA A 149 -14.12 18.59 9.98
CA ALA A 149 -12.84 19.26 10.24
C ALA A 149 -12.60 19.58 11.74
N LYS A 150 -13.67 19.94 12.47
CA LYS A 150 -13.62 20.25 13.91
C LYS A 150 -13.54 19.03 14.85
N ARG A 151 -13.65 17.80 14.35
CA ARG A 151 -13.78 16.58 15.17
C ARG A 151 -12.77 15.49 14.86
N MET A 152 -12.25 15.46 13.64
CA MET A 152 -11.25 14.51 13.18
C MET A 152 -9.87 14.77 13.79
N ASP A 153 -9.04 13.73 13.84
CA ASP A 153 -7.61 13.88 14.09
C ASP A 153 -6.90 14.51 12.88
N LYS A 154 -5.79 15.22 13.12
CA LYS A 154 -4.99 15.86 12.07
C LYS A 154 -4.49 14.86 11.02
N PHE A 155 -4.20 13.60 11.37
CA PHE A 155 -3.78 12.60 10.37
C PHE A 155 -4.88 12.37 9.30
N MET A 156 -6.16 12.40 9.71
CA MET A 156 -7.30 12.26 8.79
C MET A 156 -7.46 13.49 7.91
N LEU A 157 -7.26 14.69 8.47
CA LEU A 157 -7.36 15.94 7.73
C LEU A 157 -6.27 16.02 6.65
N TYR A 158 -5.03 15.71 7.00
CA TYR A 158 -3.93 15.66 6.03
C TYR A 158 -4.18 14.62 4.94
N LEU A 159 -4.70 13.43 5.32
CA LEU A 159 -5.04 12.34 4.40
C LEU A 159 -6.11 12.76 3.39
N ILE A 160 -7.21 13.37 3.85
CA ILE A 160 -8.32 13.79 2.98
C ILE A 160 -7.86 14.92 2.05
N THR A 161 -7.13 15.92 2.57
CA THR A 161 -6.60 17.04 1.78
C THR A 161 -5.58 16.57 0.73
N ALA A 162 -4.58 15.77 1.12
CA ALA A 162 -3.61 15.21 0.19
C ALA A 162 -4.28 14.29 -0.84
N GLY A 163 -5.21 13.45 -0.39
CA GLY A 163 -5.95 12.52 -1.23
C GLY A 163 -6.76 13.21 -2.33
N LYS A 164 -7.49 14.28 -2.00
CA LYS A 164 -8.21 15.08 -3.00
C LYS A 164 -7.28 15.82 -3.95
N LYS A 165 -6.21 16.44 -3.43
CA LYS A 165 -5.18 17.08 -4.26
C LYS A 165 -4.54 16.12 -5.27
N ALA A 166 -4.33 14.85 -4.89
CA ALA A 166 -3.81 13.84 -5.80
C ALA A 166 -4.77 13.50 -6.96
N LEU A 167 -6.09 13.61 -6.75
CA LEU A 167 -7.09 13.44 -7.82
C LEU A 167 -7.06 14.62 -8.78
N GLU A 168 -7.04 15.85 -8.26
CA GLU A 168 -6.97 17.06 -9.09
C GLU A 168 -5.66 17.15 -9.89
N ASN A 169 -4.52 16.89 -9.24
CA ASN A 169 -3.21 16.81 -9.90
C ASN A 169 -3.18 15.70 -10.97
N GLY A 170 -3.92 14.60 -10.75
CA GLY A 170 -4.09 13.52 -11.72
C GLY A 170 -5.11 13.78 -12.83
N GLY A 171 -5.67 14.99 -12.92
CA GLY A 171 -6.64 15.38 -13.95
C GLY A 171 -8.04 14.77 -13.78
N LEU A 172 -8.36 14.15 -12.63
CA LEU A 172 -9.70 13.60 -12.35
C LEU A 172 -10.67 14.70 -11.90
N THR A 173 -11.18 15.47 -12.88
CA THR A 173 -12.23 16.47 -12.68
C THR A 173 -13.53 15.87 -12.14
N GLU A 174 -14.49 16.70 -11.73
CA GLU A 174 -15.78 16.20 -11.25
C GLU A 174 -16.57 15.44 -12.32
N GLU A 175 -16.51 15.85 -13.59
CA GLU A 175 -17.15 15.12 -14.69
C GLU A 175 -16.53 13.73 -14.85
N LEU A 176 -15.20 13.65 -15.01
CA LEU A 176 -14.49 12.39 -15.17
C LEU A 176 -14.67 11.45 -13.96
N ARG A 177 -14.68 12.00 -12.74
CA ARG A 177 -14.94 11.21 -11.52
C ARG A 177 -16.34 10.61 -11.51
N ASN A 178 -17.33 11.18 -12.20
CA ASN A 178 -18.69 10.65 -12.28
C ASN A 178 -18.85 9.58 -13.38
N GLU A 179 -18.01 9.61 -14.41
CA GLU A 179 -17.97 8.58 -15.47
C GLU A 179 -17.24 7.30 -15.03
N LEU A 180 -16.35 7.39 -14.04
CA LEU A 180 -15.64 6.21 -13.48
C LEU A 180 -16.60 5.19 -12.84
N ASP A 181 -16.35 3.90 -13.12
CA ASP A 181 -16.94 2.80 -12.35
C ASP A 181 -16.46 2.85 -10.90
N LYS A 182 -17.35 3.33 -10.03
CA LYS A 182 -17.12 3.48 -8.58
C LYS A 182 -16.76 2.16 -7.90
N THR A 183 -17.21 1.02 -8.41
CA THR A 183 -16.89 -0.32 -7.86
C THR A 183 -15.44 -0.74 -8.14
N ARG A 184 -14.81 -0.12 -9.14
CA ARG A 184 -13.41 -0.35 -9.56
C ARG A 184 -12.47 0.78 -9.12
N CYS A 185 -12.96 1.71 -8.29
CA CYS A 185 -12.18 2.77 -7.66
C CYS A 185 -12.01 2.48 -6.16
N GLY A 186 -10.76 2.33 -5.68
CA GLY A 186 -10.45 1.99 -4.29
C GLY A 186 -9.55 3.00 -3.58
N VAL A 187 -9.56 2.97 -2.24
CA VAL A 187 -8.74 3.84 -1.38
C VAL A 187 -7.98 2.97 -0.39
N LEU A 188 -6.65 3.08 -0.38
CA LEU A 188 -5.78 2.28 0.46
C LEU A 188 -4.69 3.19 1.03
N ILE A 189 -5.08 4.02 2.00
CA ILE A 189 -4.17 4.94 2.69
C ILE A 189 -4.05 4.52 4.15
N GLY A 190 -2.82 4.24 4.57
CA GLY A 190 -2.51 3.77 5.92
C GLY A 190 -2.19 4.88 6.91
N SER A 191 -2.05 4.48 8.18
CA SER A 191 -1.48 5.30 9.24
C SER A 191 -0.76 4.38 10.23
N ALA A 192 0.46 4.75 10.64
CA ALA A 192 1.23 4.00 11.61
C ALA A 192 0.58 4.06 13.00
N MET A 193 0.22 5.27 13.45
CA MET A 193 -0.20 5.56 14.83
C MET A 193 -1.69 5.86 14.98
N GLY A 194 -2.39 6.20 13.88
CA GLY A 194 -3.80 6.58 13.90
C GLY A 194 -4.07 7.88 14.67
N GLY A 195 -5.30 8.01 15.17
CA GLY A 195 -5.78 9.22 15.83
C GLY A 195 -5.39 9.32 17.29
N MET A 196 -4.09 9.33 17.57
CA MET A 196 -3.59 9.39 18.95
C MET A 196 -4.03 10.66 19.71
N LYS A 197 -4.23 11.80 19.04
CA LYS A 197 -4.70 13.02 19.71
C LYS A 197 -6.13 12.82 20.21
N VAL A 198 -7.00 12.27 19.36
CA VAL A 198 -8.39 11.94 19.72
C VAL A 198 -8.44 10.93 20.87
N PHE A 199 -7.55 9.93 20.86
CA PHE A 199 -7.49 8.94 21.94
C PHE A 199 -7.01 9.55 23.27
N ASN A 200 -5.99 10.39 23.24
CA ASN A 200 -5.50 11.15 24.41
C ASN A 200 -6.59 12.06 24.99
N ASP A 201 -7.28 12.83 24.14
CA ASP A 201 -8.39 13.71 24.55
C ASP A 201 -9.56 12.92 25.16
N ALA A 202 -9.82 11.71 24.65
CA ALA A 202 -10.85 10.83 25.19
C ALA A 202 -10.48 10.28 26.57
N ILE A 203 -9.20 9.99 26.84
CA ILE A 203 -8.70 9.62 28.17
C ILE A 203 -8.86 10.79 29.15
N GLU A 204 -8.44 11.99 28.78
CA GLU A 204 -8.58 13.17 29.66
C GLU A 204 -10.04 13.52 29.93
N ALA A 205 -10.93 13.37 28.94
CA ALA A 205 -12.36 13.49 29.15
C ALA A 205 -12.92 12.40 30.09
N LEU A 206 -12.45 11.16 29.96
CA LEU A 206 -12.85 10.02 30.81
C LEU A 206 -12.43 10.21 32.27
N ARG A 207 -11.25 10.78 32.54
CA ARG A 207 -10.78 11.16 33.89
C ARG A 207 -11.75 12.12 34.60
N VAL A 208 -12.45 12.98 33.84
CA VAL A 208 -13.49 13.87 34.38
C VAL A 208 -14.83 13.14 34.50
N SER A 209 -15.30 12.49 33.43
CA SER A 209 -16.50 11.65 33.44
C SER A 209 -16.67 10.91 32.11
N TYR A 210 -17.18 9.67 32.14
CA TYR A 210 -17.58 8.96 30.92
C TYR A 210 -18.57 9.75 30.04
N LYS A 211 -19.41 10.61 30.64
CA LYS A 211 -20.37 11.48 29.92
C LYS A 211 -19.71 12.60 29.12
N LYS A 212 -18.43 12.90 29.36
CA LYS A 212 -17.64 13.90 28.62
C LYS A 212 -16.86 13.29 27.46
N MET A 213 -16.75 11.96 27.39
CA MET A 213 -16.05 11.27 26.32
C MET A 213 -16.73 11.52 24.97
N ASN A 214 -15.95 11.84 23.94
CA ASN A 214 -16.47 11.99 22.58
C ASN A 214 -16.94 10.62 22.04
N PRO A 215 -18.21 10.41 21.65
CA PRO A 215 -18.67 9.12 21.12
C PRO A 215 -17.99 8.75 19.79
N PHE A 216 -17.40 9.71 19.08
CA PHE A 216 -16.61 9.47 17.88
C PHE A 216 -15.13 9.16 18.15
N CYS A 217 -14.72 8.98 19.42
CA CYS A 217 -13.33 8.70 19.77
C CYS A 217 -12.77 7.45 19.09
N VAL A 218 -13.49 6.31 19.13
CA VAL A 218 -13.07 5.06 18.49
C VAL A 218 -13.02 5.24 16.95
N PRO A 219 -14.09 5.70 16.28
CA PRO A 219 -14.03 5.97 14.84
C PRO A 219 -12.86 6.87 14.41
N PHE A 220 -12.62 8.01 15.08
CA PHE A 220 -11.55 8.92 14.67
C PHE A 220 -10.15 8.53 15.18
N ALA A 221 -10.04 7.50 16.03
CA ALA A 221 -8.76 6.92 16.42
C ALA A 221 -8.27 5.82 15.46
N THR A 222 -9.18 5.06 14.80
CA THR A 222 -8.76 3.92 13.98
C THR A 222 -8.06 4.34 12.68
N THR A 223 -6.97 3.64 12.36
CA THR A 223 -6.10 3.92 11.19
C THR A 223 -6.82 3.83 9.84
N ASN A 224 -7.89 3.04 9.76
CA ASN A 224 -8.70 2.88 8.55
C ASN A 224 -9.72 4.00 8.30
N MET A 225 -10.05 4.82 9.30
CA MET A 225 -11.19 5.75 9.18
C MET A 225 -10.93 6.89 8.18
N GLY A 226 -9.69 7.34 8.04
CA GLY A 226 -9.34 8.32 7.02
C GLY A 226 -9.63 7.82 5.60
N SER A 227 -9.18 6.59 5.30
CA SER A 227 -9.47 5.90 4.03
C SER A 227 -10.97 5.67 3.82
N ALA A 228 -11.68 5.24 4.88
CA ALA A 228 -13.12 5.02 4.84
C ALA A 228 -13.90 6.29 4.53
N ILE A 229 -13.60 7.40 5.20
CA ILE A 229 -14.32 8.67 5.00
C ILE A 229 -13.98 9.28 3.63
N LEU A 230 -12.73 9.19 3.18
CA LEU A 230 -12.37 9.66 1.84
C LEU A 230 -13.08 8.86 0.74
N ALA A 231 -13.20 7.53 0.88
CA ALA A 231 -13.97 6.72 -0.06
C ALA A 231 -15.47 7.08 -0.04
N MET A 232 -16.07 7.30 1.13
CA MET A 232 -17.47 7.74 1.24
C MET A 232 -17.70 9.11 0.59
N ASP A 233 -16.77 10.06 0.77
CA ASP A 233 -16.84 11.41 0.20
C ASP A 233 -16.67 11.41 -1.34
N LEU A 234 -15.91 10.46 -1.89
CA LEU A 234 -15.74 10.26 -3.34
C LEU A 234 -16.81 9.35 -3.98
N GLY A 235 -17.62 8.68 -3.16
CA GLY A 235 -18.54 7.63 -3.58
C GLY A 235 -17.86 6.36 -4.12
N TRP A 236 -16.64 6.07 -3.68
CA TRP A 236 -15.81 4.94 -4.15
C TRP A 236 -16.12 3.65 -3.37
N MET A 237 -16.28 2.55 -4.10
CA MET A 237 -16.81 1.28 -3.59
C MET A 237 -15.88 0.07 -3.84
N GLY A 238 -14.70 0.30 -4.43
CA GLY A 238 -13.66 -0.72 -4.62
C GLY A 238 -12.88 -1.02 -3.33
N PRO A 239 -11.69 -1.66 -3.44
CA PRO A 239 -10.90 -2.08 -2.28
C PRO A 239 -10.62 -0.92 -1.30
N ASN A 240 -11.07 -1.07 -0.06
CA ASN A 240 -10.93 -0.05 0.98
C ASN A 240 -10.55 -0.63 2.34
N TYR A 241 -9.29 -0.45 2.72
CA TYR A 241 -8.74 -0.84 4.02
C TYR A 241 -7.44 -0.07 4.30
N SER A 242 -6.92 -0.19 5.52
CA SER A 242 -5.66 0.41 5.93
C SER A 242 -4.68 -0.67 6.37
N ILE A 243 -3.41 -0.47 6.04
CA ILE A 243 -2.28 -1.24 6.56
C ILE A 243 -1.57 -0.36 7.60
N SER A 244 -1.07 -0.95 8.68
CA SER A 244 -0.10 -0.30 9.57
C SER A 244 1.09 -1.21 9.75
N THR A 245 2.27 -0.73 9.34
CA THR A 245 3.57 -1.40 9.44
C THR A 245 4.65 -0.39 9.86
N ALA A 246 4.30 0.46 10.84
CA ALA A 246 5.13 1.56 11.33
C ALA A 246 5.64 2.43 10.16
N CYS A 247 6.93 2.75 10.12
CA CYS A 247 7.54 3.59 9.07
C CYS A 247 7.36 3.04 7.63
N ALA A 248 7.07 1.75 7.45
CA ALA A 248 6.86 1.14 6.14
C ALA A 248 5.41 1.24 5.64
N THR A 249 4.49 1.80 6.44
CA THR A 249 3.04 1.83 6.18
C THR A 249 2.69 2.29 4.77
N SER A 250 3.17 3.46 4.34
CA SER A 250 2.89 4.03 3.02
C SER A 250 3.40 3.12 1.89
N ASN A 251 4.58 2.52 2.03
CA ASN A 251 5.16 1.62 1.02
C ASN A 251 4.33 0.35 0.84
N PHE A 252 3.87 -0.26 1.94
CA PHE A 252 2.96 -1.41 1.88
C PHE A 252 1.61 -1.04 1.28
N CYS A 253 1.10 0.17 1.56
CA CYS A 253 -0.16 0.65 0.99
C CYS A 253 -0.06 0.81 -0.53
N ILE A 254 0.97 1.49 -1.02
CA ILE A 254 1.24 1.68 -2.46
C ILE A 254 1.43 0.33 -3.17
N LEU A 255 2.20 -0.59 -2.57
CA LEU A 255 2.44 -1.92 -3.14
C LEU A 255 1.15 -2.74 -3.27
N ASN A 256 0.28 -2.73 -2.25
CA ASN A 256 -0.98 -3.47 -2.30
C ASN A 256 -1.99 -2.83 -3.26
N ALA A 257 -2.05 -1.50 -3.33
CA ALA A 257 -2.85 -0.78 -4.33
C ALA A 257 -2.44 -1.14 -5.77
N ALA A 258 -1.13 -1.14 -6.06
CA ALA A 258 -0.62 -1.60 -7.36
C ALA A 258 -0.97 -3.07 -7.64
N ASN A 259 -1.02 -3.92 -6.62
CA ASN A 259 -1.42 -5.33 -6.77
C ASN A 259 -2.92 -5.50 -7.04
N HIS A 260 -3.80 -4.68 -6.44
CA HIS A 260 -5.24 -4.66 -6.77
C HIS A 260 -5.45 -4.32 -8.25
N ILE A 261 -4.74 -3.30 -8.77
CA ILE A 261 -4.81 -2.91 -10.19
C ILE A 261 -4.30 -4.04 -11.10
N ARG A 262 -3.13 -4.63 -10.78
CA ARG A 262 -2.55 -5.75 -11.53
C ARG A 262 -3.45 -6.98 -11.62
N ARG A 263 -4.23 -7.26 -10.58
CA ARG A 263 -5.19 -8.37 -10.51
C ARG A 263 -6.54 -8.04 -11.20
N GLY A 264 -6.74 -6.80 -11.64
CA GLY A 264 -8.00 -6.35 -12.24
C GLY A 264 -9.12 -6.10 -11.23
N GLU A 265 -8.81 -6.10 -9.93
CA GLU A 265 -9.75 -5.84 -8.83
C GLU A 265 -10.13 -4.35 -8.73
N ALA A 266 -9.27 -3.46 -9.27
CA ALA A 266 -9.52 -2.04 -9.43
C ALA A 266 -8.91 -1.53 -10.75
N ASP A 267 -9.39 -0.39 -11.24
CA ASP A 267 -8.77 0.39 -12.32
C ASP A 267 -8.06 1.63 -11.78
N VAL A 268 -8.61 2.21 -10.70
CA VAL A 268 -8.09 3.41 -10.05
C VAL A 268 -7.90 3.11 -8.56
N MET A 269 -6.72 3.40 -8.02
CA MET A 269 -6.45 3.32 -6.59
C MET A 269 -5.81 4.62 -6.11
N LEU A 270 -6.36 5.17 -5.04
CA LEU A 270 -5.71 6.24 -4.27
C LEU A 270 -5.00 5.61 -3.07
N CYS A 271 -3.68 5.75 -2.97
CA CYS A 271 -2.88 5.03 -1.98
C CYS A 271 -1.78 5.87 -1.34
N GLY A 272 -1.31 5.49 -0.16
CA GLY A 272 -0.28 6.24 0.55
C GLY A 272 -0.27 6.03 2.06
N GLY A 273 0.13 7.06 2.81
CA GLY A 273 -0.01 7.08 4.26
C GLY A 273 -0.13 8.48 4.84
N SER A 274 -0.61 8.58 6.08
CA SER A 274 -0.70 9.83 6.84
C SER A 274 -0.60 9.60 8.34
N ASP A 275 0.17 10.45 9.02
CA ASP A 275 0.33 10.42 10.48
C ASP A 275 0.47 11.84 11.02
N ALA A 276 0.01 12.06 12.25
CA ALA A 276 0.16 13.33 12.96
C ALA A 276 0.67 13.10 14.41
N PRO A 277 1.84 12.46 14.59
CA PRO A 277 2.28 11.95 15.89
C PRO A 277 2.82 13.04 16.84
N LEU A 278 2.89 14.30 16.36
CA LEU A 278 3.39 15.45 17.11
C LEU A 278 2.37 15.92 18.14
N ILE A 279 2.27 15.14 19.22
CA ILE A 279 1.51 15.37 20.45
C ILE A 279 2.41 14.97 21.64
N PRO A 280 2.20 15.51 22.86
CA PRO A 280 3.11 15.27 23.98
C PRO A 280 3.42 13.80 24.26
N ILE A 281 2.40 12.93 24.35
CA ILE A 281 2.59 11.50 24.62
C ILE A 281 3.36 10.76 23.50
N GLY A 282 3.00 11.03 22.24
CA GLY A 282 3.63 10.39 21.08
C GLY A 282 5.08 10.83 20.96
N PHE A 283 5.32 12.14 20.96
CA PHE A 283 6.64 12.74 20.82
C PHE A 283 7.58 12.34 21.97
N LEU A 284 7.12 12.44 23.24
CA LEU A 284 7.94 12.07 24.40
C LEU A 284 8.30 10.58 24.42
N SER A 285 7.38 9.70 24.00
CA SER A 285 7.64 8.25 23.91
C SER A 285 8.85 7.95 23.00
N TRP A 286 8.88 8.55 21.80
CA TRP A 286 10.02 8.43 20.89
C TRP A 286 11.28 9.10 21.44
N SER A 287 11.16 10.33 21.96
CA SER A 287 12.31 11.07 22.50
C SER A 287 13.00 10.36 23.66
N LEU A 288 12.25 9.68 24.53
CA LEU A 288 12.80 8.86 25.61
C LEU A 288 13.40 7.54 25.07
N HIS A 289 12.76 6.92 24.07
CA HIS A 289 13.27 5.68 23.47
C HIS A 289 14.70 5.88 22.90
N PHE A 290 14.94 6.99 22.21
CA PHE A 290 16.27 7.35 21.69
C PHE A 290 17.29 7.81 22.74
N GLN A 291 16.93 7.90 24.02
CA GLN A 291 17.89 8.15 25.12
C GLN A 291 18.31 6.86 25.85
N VAL A 292 17.66 5.73 25.55
CA VAL A 292 17.91 4.43 26.20
C VAL A 292 18.87 3.54 25.37
N PHE A 293 19.21 3.97 24.15
CA PHE A 293 20.13 3.31 23.22
C PHE A 293 21.25 4.28 22.80
#